data_AF-A0A3M7QLC5-F1
#
_entry.id   AF-A0A3M7QLC5-F1
#
_cell.length_a   1.000
_cell.length_b   1.000
_cell.length_c   1.000
_cell.angle_alpha   90.00
_cell.angle_beta   90.00
_cell.angle_gamma   90.00
#
_symmetry.space_group_name_H-M   'P 1'
#
loop_
_entity.id
_entity.type
_entity.pdbx_description
1 polymer ?
#
loop_
_entity_poly.entity_id
_entity_poly.type
_entity_poly.pdbx_seq_one_letter_code
_entity_poly.pdbx_strand_id
1 'polypeptide(L)'
;MDEVITISSDEDVIEQNVGENGLVVDKNKTKNSNRFDNSFDSQRNCSKPKREFIYEATERNIALEKEIDQLRILSDLSPDHIEYMVLRDINYFIDIFSGNCDHSWRHQEFKKFSKRSGNLLYENSAMTSYTQDQYMSAVKALQSIFCKKNNKYDEYIVKVLLPEALIKICMRIYQCSKYSAEEFLKKNNIQNSFADCPMGSIIFSDQKKKK
;
A
#
# COMPACT_ATOMS: atom_id res chain seq x y z
N MET A 1 39.14 -2.74 31.28
CA MET A 1 38.79 -4.12 31.65
C MET A 1 38.15 -4.70 30.41
N ASP A 2 38.99 -5.41 29.66
CA ASP A 2 38.60 -6.22 28.51
C ASP A 2 37.85 -7.45 29.02
N GLU A 3 36.72 -7.79 28.42
CA GLU A 3 36.27 -9.18 28.39
C GLU A 3 35.83 -9.56 26.98
N VAL A 4 36.22 -10.79 26.67
CA VAL A 4 36.44 -11.38 25.36
C VAL A 4 35.31 -12.38 25.08
N ILE A 5 34.79 -12.29 23.85
CA ILE A 5 34.28 -13.33 22.94
C ILE A 5 33.87 -14.69 23.53
N THR A 6 32.69 -15.18 23.14
CA THR A 6 32.55 -16.60 22.74
C THR A 6 31.54 -16.78 21.62
N ILE A 7 32.02 -17.34 20.51
CA ILE A 7 31.25 -17.88 19.38
C ILE A 7 31.27 -19.41 19.58
N SER A 8 30.16 -20.10 19.32
CA SER A 8 30.18 -21.56 19.12
C SER A 8 29.40 -21.93 17.86
N SER A 9 30.06 -22.75 17.07
CA SER A 9 29.61 -23.39 15.83
C SER A 9 29.10 -24.81 16.10
N ASP A 10 28.74 -25.50 15.02
CA ASP A 10 28.59 -26.96 14.81
C ASP A 10 27.12 -27.40 14.69
N GLU A 11 26.62 -27.61 13.47
CA GLU A 11 26.71 -28.82 12.60
C GLU A 11 25.93 -30.02 13.15
N ASP A 12 24.96 -30.51 12.37
CA ASP A 12 24.94 -31.94 12.01
C ASP A 12 23.95 -32.27 10.88
N VAL A 13 24.45 -33.13 10.00
CA VAL A 13 23.87 -33.74 8.80
C VAL A 13 23.16 -35.03 9.18
N ILE A 14 21.97 -35.32 8.64
CA ILE A 14 21.51 -36.70 8.39
C ILE A 14 20.72 -36.77 7.07
N GLU A 15 21.35 -37.37 6.05
CA GLU A 15 20.69 -38.09 4.97
C GLU A 15 20.16 -39.43 5.50
N GLN A 16 19.01 -39.92 4.99
CA GLN A 16 18.88 -41.32 4.58
C GLN A 16 17.67 -41.57 3.68
N ASN A 17 17.92 -42.42 2.69
CA ASN A 17 17.12 -42.81 1.54
C ASN A 17 16.22 -44.05 1.80
N VAL A 18 15.40 -44.33 0.76
CA VAL A 18 14.98 -45.66 0.22
C VAL A 18 13.54 -46.13 0.49
N GLY A 19 12.85 -46.47 -0.62
CA GLY A 19 11.67 -47.36 -0.69
C GLY A 19 10.63 -46.88 -1.71
N GLU A 20 10.85 -46.92 -3.02
CA GLU A 20 10.63 -48.05 -3.97
C GLU A 20 9.18 -48.57 -4.14
N ASN A 21 8.76 -48.67 -5.41
CA ASN A 21 7.62 -49.39 -6.02
C ASN A 21 6.24 -48.68 -6.04
N GLY A 22 5.51 -48.56 -7.16
CA GLY A 22 5.69 -49.08 -8.51
C GLY A 22 4.61 -48.60 -9.50
N LEU A 23 5.03 -48.54 -10.76
CA LEU A 23 4.33 -48.88 -12.02
C LEU A 23 2.78 -48.90 -12.07
N VAL A 24 2.15 -48.02 -12.86
CA VAL A 24 1.16 -48.39 -13.91
C VAL A 24 1.20 -47.33 -15.04
N VAL A 25 1.31 -47.83 -16.26
CA VAL A 25 1.26 -47.10 -17.53
C VAL A 25 -0.19 -46.79 -17.89
N ASP A 26 -0.50 -45.57 -18.32
CA ASP A 26 -1.58 -45.37 -19.29
C ASP A 26 -1.23 -44.32 -20.34
N LYS A 27 -1.26 -44.78 -21.59
CA LYS A 27 -1.04 -44.01 -22.81
C LYS A 27 -2.38 -43.40 -23.20
N ASN A 28 -2.52 -42.07 -23.15
CA ASN A 28 -3.48 -41.40 -24.01
C ASN A 28 -2.92 -40.11 -24.60
N LYS A 29 -3.10 -40.04 -25.92
CA LYS A 29 -2.45 -39.21 -26.91
C LYS A 29 -3.39 -38.06 -27.25
N THR A 30 -3.12 -36.85 -26.77
CA THR A 30 -3.84 -35.65 -27.26
C THR A 30 -2.90 -34.45 -27.40
N LYS A 31 -2.42 -34.29 -28.63
CA LYS A 31 -2.21 -33.04 -29.38
C LYS A 31 -1.85 -31.77 -28.58
N ASN A 32 -0.55 -31.60 -28.38
CA ASN A 32 0.27 -30.51 -28.95
C ASN A 32 -0.43 -29.14 -29.16
N SER A 33 -0.26 -28.24 -28.19
CA SER A 33 -0.18 -26.78 -28.40
C SER A 33 0.71 -26.18 -27.31
N ASN A 34 1.99 -26.55 -27.33
CA ASN A 34 3.03 -25.90 -26.55
C ASN A 34 3.40 -24.57 -27.21
N ARG A 35 2.85 -23.47 -26.68
CA ARG A 35 3.50 -22.14 -26.66
C ARG A 35 3.14 -21.46 -25.34
N PHE A 36 3.75 -21.94 -24.27
CA PHE A 36 3.97 -21.12 -23.08
C PHE A 36 5.35 -20.50 -23.21
N ASP A 37 5.40 -19.35 -23.88
CA ASP A 37 6.54 -18.43 -23.76
C ASP A 37 6.46 -17.76 -22.39
N ASN A 38 6.87 -18.50 -21.35
CA ASN A 38 7.24 -17.93 -20.06
C ASN A 38 8.59 -17.22 -20.20
N SER A 39 8.60 -16.10 -20.93
CA SER A 39 9.70 -15.13 -20.86
C SER A 39 9.40 -14.18 -19.71
N PHE A 40 9.54 -14.68 -18.49
CA PHE A 40 9.60 -13.86 -17.29
C PHE A 40 10.98 -13.19 -17.27
N ASP A 41 11.13 -12.10 -18.04
CA ASP A 41 12.28 -11.20 -18.00
C ASP A 41 12.31 -10.43 -16.67
N SER A 42 12.53 -11.17 -15.58
CA SER A 42 12.97 -10.64 -14.31
C SER A 42 14.47 -10.44 -14.36
N GLN A 43 14.89 -9.30 -14.91
CA GLN A 43 16.15 -8.59 -14.58
C GLN A 43 16.30 -7.35 -15.46
N ARG A 44 15.33 -6.42 -15.40
CA ARG A 44 15.67 -5.03 -15.70
C ARG A 44 16.28 -4.43 -14.46
N ASN A 45 17.60 -4.54 -14.33
CA ASN A 45 18.41 -3.65 -13.50
C ASN A 45 18.23 -2.23 -14.04
N CYS A 46 17.11 -1.60 -13.70
CA CYS A 46 16.87 -0.18 -13.88
C CYS A 46 17.64 0.53 -12.77
N SER A 47 18.96 0.64 -12.91
CA SER A 47 19.79 1.58 -12.14
C SER A 47 19.47 3.01 -12.60
N LYS A 48 18.20 3.41 -12.46
CA LYS A 48 17.79 4.79 -12.65
C LYS A 48 18.35 5.58 -11.47
N PRO A 49 18.90 6.78 -11.70
CA PRO A 49 19.36 7.63 -10.61
C PRO A 49 18.20 7.87 -9.64
N LYS A 50 18.37 7.44 -8.38
CA LYS A 50 17.39 7.64 -7.32
C LYS A 50 17.29 9.14 -7.07
N ARG A 51 16.21 9.77 -7.54
CA ARG A 51 15.94 11.18 -7.23
C ARG A 51 15.53 11.23 -5.77
N GLU A 52 16.44 11.67 -4.92
CA GLU A 52 16.17 11.90 -3.52
C GLU A 52 15.71 13.36 -3.35
N PHE A 53 14.49 13.53 -2.89
CA PHE A 53 14.00 14.81 -2.42
C PHE A 53 14.53 15.01 -0.99
N ILE A 54 15.33 16.06 -0.80
CA ILE A 54 15.84 16.42 0.51
C ILE A 54 14.77 17.28 1.19
N TYR A 55 14.24 16.77 2.30
CA TYR A 55 13.31 17.51 3.13
C TYR A 55 14.09 18.42 4.09
N GLU A 56 13.98 19.74 3.91
CA GLU A 56 14.57 20.71 4.85
C GLU A 56 13.67 20.85 6.08
N ALA A 57 14.23 20.56 7.26
CA ALA A 57 13.52 20.71 8.53
C ALA A 57 13.38 22.19 8.88
N THR A 58 12.15 22.68 8.99
CA THR A 58 11.83 23.99 9.55
C THR A 58 11.53 23.87 11.04
N GLU A 59 11.55 24.97 11.80
CA GLU A 59 11.18 24.97 13.22
C GLU A 59 9.76 24.40 13.44
N ARG A 60 8.82 24.74 12.54
CA ARG A 60 7.46 24.18 12.55
C ARG A 60 7.48 22.66 12.39
N ASN A 61 8.28 22.14 11.47
CA ASN A 61 8.40 20.71 11.20
C ASN A 61 8.98 19.95 12.39
N ILE A 62 9.92 20.56 13.12
CA ILE A 62 10.49 19.98 14.34
C ILE A 62 9.45 19.93 15.47
N ALA A 63 8.62 20.96 15.60
CA ALA A 63 7.52 20.96 16.58
C ALA A 63 6.50 19.86 16.29
N LEU A 64 6.05 19.77 15.03
CA LEU A 64 5.12 18.72 14.59
C LEU A 64 5.68 17.31 14.82
N GLU A 65 6.97 17.10 14.54
CA GLU A 65 7.62 15.79 14.77
C GLU A 65 7.55 15.37 16.25
N LYS A 66 7.82 16.32 17.16
CA LYS A 66 7.72 16.07 18.61
C LYS A 66 6.31 15.78 19.08
N GLU A 67 5.32 16.47 18.52
CA GLU A 67 3.91 16.21 18.82
C GLU A 67 3.50 14.82 18.34
N ILE A 68 3.86 14.45 17.11
CA ILE A 68 3.54 13.14 16.51
C ILE A 68 4.15 12.00 17.32
N ASP A 69 5.37 12.13 17.82
CA ASP A 69 6.05 11.07 18.58
C ASP A 69 5.35 10.74 19.92
N GLN A 70 4.53 11.67 20.43
CA GLN A 70 3.72 11.48 21.64
C GLN A 70 2.38 10.82 21.36
N LEU A 71 1.91 10.85 20.11
CA LEU A 71 0.61 10.28 19.73
C LEU A 71 0.66 8.75 19.75
N ARG A 72 -0.48 8.14 20.10
CA ARG A 72 -0.68 6.69 20.15
C ARG A 72 -1.91 6.22 19.40
N ILE A 73 -2.77 7.14 18.96
CA ILE A 73 -4.06 6.84 18.32
C ILE A 73 -4.19 7.72 17.07
N LEU A 74 -4.75 7.16 15.99
CA LEU A 74 -4.94 7.87 14.71
C LEU A 74 -5.94 9.02 14.80
N SER A 75 -6.94 8.92 15.67
CA SER A 75 -7.96 9.96 15.87
C SER A 75 -7.37 11.30 16.31
N ASP A 76 -6.22 11.26 16.98
CA ASP A 76 -5.61 12.44 17.59
C ASP A 76 -4.71 13.20 16.59
N LEU A 77 -4.58 12.70 15.37
CA LEU A 77 -3.83 13.37 14.31
C LEU A 77 -4.58 14.62 13.83
N SER A 78 -3.94 15.77 13.92
CA SER A 78 -4.42 16.97 13.25
C SER A 78 -4.19 16.88 11.74
N PRO A 79 -4.92 17.65 10.92
CA PRO A 79 -4.65 17.77 9.48
C PRO A 79 -3.20 18.16 9.18
N ASP A 80 -2.59 19.00 10.02
CA ASP A 80 -1.19 19.43 9.89
C ASP A 80 -0.21 18.26 10.12
N HIS A 81 -0.49 17.38 11.08
CA HIS A 81 0.30 16.16 11.28
C HIS A 81 0.28 15.28 10.03
N ILE A 82 -0.89 15.10 9.43
CA ILE A 82 -1.07 14.28 8.22
C ILE A 82 -0.29 14.88 7.04
N GLU A 83 -0.45 16.18 6.77
CA GLU A 83 0.26 16.86 5.70
C GLU A 83 1.77 16.74 5.88
N TYR A 84 2.25 17.03 7.10
CA TYR A 84 3.67 16.92 7.44
C TYR A 84 4.20 15.50 7.19
N MET A 85 3.50 14.45 7.65
CA MET A 85 3.94 13.07 7.48
C MET A 85 3.99 12.64 6.00
N VAL A 86 3.03 13.09 5.19
CA VAL A 86 3.04 12.83 3.75
C VAL A 86 4.23 13.50 3.07
N LEU A 87 4.53 14.77 3.42
CA LEU A 87 5.65 15.52 2.86
C LEU A 87 7.00 14.96 3.32
N ARG A 88 7.12 14.53 4.58
CA ARG A 88 8.34 13.93 5.13
C ARG A 88 8.70 12.64 4.39
N ASP A 89 7.70 11.81 4.12
CA ASP A 89 7.88 10.51 3.44
C ASP A 89 7.74 10.63 1.91
N ILE A 90 7.95 11.82 1.32
CA ILE A 90 7.79 12.07 -0.12
C ILE A 90 8.57 11.10 -1.02
N ASN A 91 9.78 10.70 -0.62
CA ASN A 91 10.60 9.76 -1.39
C ASN A 91 9.93 8.39 -1.51
N TYR A 92 9.23 7.94 -0.46
CA TYR A 92 8.44 6.70 -0.50
C TYR A 92 7.35 6.79 -1.57
N PHE A 93 6.63 7.91 -1.64
CA PHE A 93 5.59 8.11 -2.65
C PHE A 93 6.15 8.31 -4.06
N ILE A 94 7.31 8.96 -4.21
CA ILE A 94 8.01 9.10 -5.50
C ILE A 94 8.42 7.72 -6.02
N ASP A 95 8.92 6.84 -5.15
CA ASP A 95 9.29 5.47 -5.53
C ASP A 95 8.07 4.67 -6.00
N ILE A 96 6.93 4.80 -5.31
CA ILE A 96 5.65 4.21 -5.75
C ILE A 96 5.21 4.79 -7.09
N PHE A 97 5.19 6.11 -7.22
CA PHE A 97 4.72 6.79 -8.43
C PHE A 97 5.58 6.44 -9.65
N SER A 98 6.90 6.36 -9.47
CA SER A 98 7.86 6.02 -10.52
C SER A 98 7.81 4.54 -10.90
N GLY A 99 7.16 3.69 -10.09
CA GLY A 99 7.15 2.25 -10.22
C GLY A 99 8.50 1.62 -9.93
N ASN A 100 9.28 2.23 -9.04
CA ASN A 100 10.53 1.68 -8.51
C ASN A 100 10.27 0.84 -7.25
N CYS A 101 9.02 0.68 -6.81
CA CYS A 101 8.66 -0.16 -5.69
C CYS A 101 8.01 -1.47 -6.15
N ASP A 102 8.56 -2.60 -5.73
CA ASP A 102 7.92 -3.90 -5.91
C ASP A 102 6.93 -4.23 -4.77
N HIS A 103 6.93 -3.44 -3.69
CA HIS A 103 6.16 -3.69 -2.47
C HIS A 103 4.82 -2.94 -2.38
N SER A 104 4.40 -2.23 -3.44
CA SER A 104 3.04 -1.71 -3.55
C SER A 104 2.24 -2.54 -4.53
N TRP A 105 1.49 -3.51 -4.01
CA TRP A 105 0.58 -4.33 -4.80
C TRP A 105 -0.48 -3.46 -5.51
N ARG A 106 -0.92 -2.35 -4.90
CA ARG A 106 -1.86 -1.39 -5.51
C ARG A 106 -1.28 -0.75 -6.77
N HIS A 107 0.01 -0.40 -6.77
CA HIS A 107 0.68 0.10 -7.96
C HIS A 107 0.69 -0.92 -9.09
N GLN A 108 1.02 -2.17 -8.76
CA GLN A 108 1.06 -3.28 -9.72
C GLN A 108 -0.33 -3.53 -10.34
N GLU A 109 -1.36 -3.59 -9.50
CA GLU A 109 -2.75 -3.79 -9.93
C GLU A 109 -3.28 -2.63 -10.77
N PHE A 110 -2.99 -1.38 -10.39
CA PHE A 110 -3.38 -0.20 -11.17
C PHE A 110 -2.74 -0.21 -12.57
N LYS A 111 -1.47 -0.60 -12.67
CA LYS A 111 -0.77 -0.76 -13.95
C LYS A 111 -1.36 -1.89 -14.80
N LYS A 112 -1.66 -3.03 -14.19
CA LYS A 112 -2.15 -4.23 -14.89
C LYS A 112 -3.53 -4.04 -15.50
N PHE A 113 -4.46 -3.41 -14.78
CA PHE A 113 -5.86 -3.32 -15.21
C PHE A 113 -6.23 -1.97 -15.84
N SER A 114 -5.29 -1.04 -15.94
CA SER A 114 -5.52 0.37 -16.31
C SER A 114 -6.53 1.06 -15.36
N LYS A 115 -6.87 2.31 -15.65
CA LYS A 115 -7.83 3.15 -14.89
C LYS A 115 -9.17 2.45 -14.58
N ARG A 116 -9.56 1.45 -15.38
CA ARG A 116 -10.81 0.68 -15.23
C ARG A 116 -10.87 -0.25 -14.01
N SER A 117 -9.84 -0.35 -13.18
CA SER A 117 -9.90 -1.13 -11.94
C SER A 117 -10.89 -0.51 -10.94
N GLY A 118 -12.17 -0.89 -11.04
CA GLY A 118 -13.22 -0.52 -10.09
C GLY A 118 -12.93 -1.06 -8.67
N ASN A 119 -12.14 -2.12 -8.54
CA ASN A 119 -11.96 -2.82 -7.28
C ASN A 119 -10.92 -2.18 -6.33
N LEU A 120 -9.98 -1.38 -6.84
CA LEU A 120 -8.97 -0.72 -5.98
C LEU A 120 -9.58 0.32 -5.02
N LEU A 121 -10.75 0.86 -5.36
CA LEU A 121 -11.43 1.89 -4.56
C LEU A 121 -12.25 1.26 -3.42
N TYR A 122 -12.78 0.04 -3.61
CA TYR A 122 -13.66 -0.64 -2.66
C TYR A 122 -12.90 -1.47 -1.61
N GLU A 123 -11.65 -1.86 -1.85
CA GLU A 123 -10.83 -2.55 -0.84
C GLU A 123 -10.15 -1.59 0.16
N ASN A 124 -10.32 -0.27 -0.01
CA ASN A 124 -9.73 0.76 0.85
C ASN A 124 -10.51 0.92 2.17
N SER A 125 -10.45 -0.13 2.98
CA SER A 125 -10.81 -0.15 4.38
C SER A 125 -10.08 0.87 5.26
N ALA A 126 -9.00 1.47 4.75
CA ALA A 126 -8.29 2.56 5.41
C ALA A 126 -9.11 3.84 5.60
N MET A 127 -10.21 4.04 4.87
CA MET A 127 -10.97 5.30 4.91
C MET A 127 -11.71 5.55 6.23
N THR A 128 -12.10 4.51 6.97
CA THR A 128 -12.96 4.68 8.16
C THR A 128 -12.20 4.93 9.46
N SER A 129 -10.89 4.71 9.47
CA SER A 129 -10.04 4.97 10.64
C SER A 129 -9.54 6.42 10.71
N TYR A 130 -9.81 7.21 9.67
CA TYR A 130 -9.42 8.61 9.57
C TYR A 130 -10.66 9.49 9.42
N THR A 131 -10.61 10.70 9.97
CA THR A 131 -11.66 11.70 9.77
C THR A 131 -11.62 12.23 8.33
N GLN A 132 -12.73 12.82 7.87
CA GLN A 132 -12.79 13.42 6.54
C GLN A 132 -11.72 14.51 6.36
N ASP A 133 -11.43 15.30 7.40
CA ASP A 133 -10.42 16.36 7.33
C ASP A 133 -9.00 15.79 7.21
N GLN A 134 -8.68 14.72 7.94
CA GLN A 134 -7.41 14.01 7.83
C GLN A 134 -7.23 13.43 6.42
N TYR A 135 -8.28 12.81 5.89
CA TYR A 135 -8.28 12.26 4.53
C TYR A 135 -8.06 13.34 3.47
N MET A 136 -8.78 14.46 3.57
CA MET A 136 -8.64 15.58 2.64
C MET A 136 -7.27 16.25 2.75
N SER A 137 -6.68 16.29 3.95
CA SER A 137 -5.30 16.77 4.14
C SER A 137 -4.30 15.89 3.39
N ALA A 138 -4.39 14.57 3.53
CA ALA A 138 -3.53 13.64 2.79
C ALA A 138 -3.69 13.77 1.27
N VAL A 139 -4.93 13.91 0.77
CA VAL A 139 -5.20 14.13 -0.65
C VAL A 139 -4.54 15.41 -1.15
N LYS A 140 -4.73 16.53 -0.43
CA LYS A 140 -4.14 17.83 -0.79
C LYS A 140 -2.62 17.77 -0.80
N ALA A 141 -2.01 17.13 0.21
CA ALA A 141 -0.57 16.94 0.28
C ALA A 141 -0.04 16.12 -0.90
N LEU A 142 -0.72 15.02 -1.27
CA LEU A 142 -0.34 14.23 -2.44
C LEU A 142 -0.54 15.00 -3.75
N GLN A 143 -1.63 15.76 -3.88
CA GLN A 143 -1.88 16.60 -5.06
C GLN A 143 -0.85 17.72 -5.19
N SER A 144 -0.38 18.33 -4.10
CA SER A 144 0.66 19.37 -4.16
C SER A 144 2.00 18.81 -4.68
N ILE A 145 2.29 17.53 -4.39
CA ILE A 145 3.47 16.82 -4.89
C ILE A 145 3.31 16.46 -6.38
N PHE A 146 2.20 15.80 -6.74
CA PHE A 146 2.05 15.11 -8.04
C PHE A 146 1.19 15.85 -9.09
N CYS A 147 0.30 16.76 -8.67
CA CYS A 147 -0.70 17.44 -9.52
C CYS A 147 -0.47 18.96 -9.61
N LYS A 148 0.78 19.41 -9.88
CA LYS A 148 1.13 20.85 -9.90
C LYS A 148 0.33 21.73 -10.87
N LYS A 149 -0.17 21.18 -11.98
CA LYS A 149 -0.84 21.96 -13.05
C LYS A 149 -2.10 21.32 -13.61
N ASN A 150 -2.29 20.01 -13.44
CA ASN A 150 -3.45 19.30 -13.94
C ASN A 150 -3.81 18.13 -13.03
N ASN A 151 -5.09 17.73 -13.10
CA ASN A 151 -5.68 16.66 -12.30
C ASN A 151 -5.52 15.29 -12.96
N LYS A 152 -4.52 15.14 -13.85
CA LYS A 152 -4.32 13.91 -14.65
C LYS A 152 -4.12 12.67 -13.76
N TYR A 153 -3.57 12.88 -12.57
CA TYR A 153 -3.19 11.82 -11.64
C TYR A 153 -4.15 11.69 -10.45
N ASP A 154 -5.25 12.44 -10.40
CA ASP A 154 -6.18 12.39 -9.26
C ASP A 154 -6.70 10.97 -9.00
N GLU A 155 -7.06 10.25 -10.07
CA GLU A 155 -7.51 8.86 -9.95
C GLU A 155 -6.41 7.94 -9.40
N TYR A 156 -5.15 8.16 -9.80
CA TYR A 156 -4.01 7.40 -9.30
C TYR A 156 -3.71 7.76 -7.83
N ILE A 157 -3.84 9.03 -7.46
CA ILE A 157 -3.69 9.49 -6.09
C ILE A 157 -4.71 8.78 -5.21
N VAL A 158 -6.00 8.84 -5.55
CA VAL A 158 -7.08 8.26 -4.74
C VAL A 158 -6.99 6.73 -4.66
N LYS A 159 -6.65 6.05 -5.76
CA LYS A 159 -6.63 4.57 -5.80
C LYS A 159 -5.34 3.95 -5.27
N VAL A 160 -4.22 4.66 -5.34
CA VAL A 160 -2.90 4.09 -5.04
C VAL A 160 -2.18 4.86 -3.95
N LEU A 161 -1.85 6.13 -4.18
CA LEU A 161 -0.96 6.87 -3.27
C LEU A 161 -1.61 7.17 -1.93
N LEU A 162 -2.90 7.50 -1.94
CA LEU A 162 -3.65 7.85 -0.75
C LEU A 162 -3.77 6.69 0.23
N PRO A 163 -4.26 5.49 -0.16
CA PRO A 163 -4.26 4.36 0.76
C PRO A 163 -2.83 3.98 1.20
N GLU A 164 -1.83 4.06 0.33
CA GLU A 164 -0.42 3.85 0.73
C GLU A 164 0.04 4.89 1.76
N ALA A 165 -0.40 6.15 1.66
CA ALA A 165 -0.09 7.20 2.61
C ALA A 165 -0.76 6.95 3.97
N LEU A 166 -2.04 6.59 3.98
CA LEU A 166 -2.76 6.26 5.21
C LEU A 166 -2.17 5.03 5.92
N ILE A 167 -1.70 4.03 5.15
CA ILE A 167 -0.98 2.88 5.71
C ILE A 167 0.36 3.33 6.28
N LYS A 168 1.13 4.14 5.57
CA LYS A 168 2.42 4.65 6.03
C LYS A 168 2.29 5.47 7.32
N ILE A 169 1.24 6.27 7.43
CA ILE A 169 0.90 7.02 8.65
C ILE A 169 0.59 6.05 9.80
N CYS A 170 -0.27 5.05 9.55
CA CYS A 170 -0.61 4.01 10.54
C CYS A 170 0.62 3.24 11.03
N MET A 171 1.50 2.83 10.12
CA MET A 171 2.78 2.19 10.46
C MET A 171 3.62 3.05 11.39
N ARG A 172 3.62 4.37 11.21
CA ARG A 172 4.39 5.27 12.08
C ARG A 172 3.79 5.37 13.48
N ILE A 173 2.48 5.61 13.58
CA ILE A 173 1.82 5.83 14.88
C ILE A 173 1.85 4.57 15.74
N TYR A 174 1.61 3.40 15.14
CA TYR A 174 1.61 2.13 15.86
C TYR A 174 2.95 1.39 15.80
N GLN A 175 3.97 1.98 15.18
CA GLN A 175 5.32 1.40 15.01
C GLN A 175 5.27 -0.06 14.53
N CYS A 176 4.46 -0.32 13.51
CA CYS A 176 4.14 -1.68 13.07
C CYS A 176 4.50 -1.91 11.61
N SER A 177 4.48 -3.19 11.20
CA SER A 177 4.73 -3.58 9.82
C SER A 177 3.62 -3.08 8.88
N LYS A 178 3.92 -2.96 7.58
CA LYS A 178 2.91 -2.61 6.57
C LYS A 178 1.70 -3.56 6.61
N TYR A 179 1.95 -4.86 6.72
CA TYR A 179 0.91 -5.87 6.82
C TYR A 179 0.03 -5.66 8.07
N SER A 180 0.65 -5.44 9.23
CA SER A 180 -0.07 -5.16 10.47
C SER A 180 -0.92 -3.89 10.39
N ALA A 181 -0.40 -2.83 9.76
CA ALA A 181 -1.12 -1.59 9.54
C ALA A 181 -2.33 -1.78 8.60
N GLU A 182 -2.15 -2.53 7.50
CA GLU A 182 -3.24 -2.86 6.58
C GLU A 182 -4.34 -3.69 7.27
N GLU A 183 -3.96 -4.69 8.07
CA GLU A 183 -4.91 -5.50 8.85
C GLU A 183 -5.63 -4.68 9.92
N PHE A 184 -4.94 -3.76 10.59
CA PHE A 184 -5.55 -2.86 11.56
C PHE A 184 -6.62 -1.97 10.90
N LEU A 185 -6.28 -1.37 9.76
CA LEU A 185 -7.20 -0.52 8.99
C LEU A 185 -8.39 -1.32 8.43
N LYS A 186 -8.17 -2.59 8.03
CA LYS A 186 -9.26 -3.51 7.65
C LYS A 186 -10.21 -3.83 8.79
N LYS A 187 -9.67 -4.16 9.98
CA LYS A 187 -10.49 -4.60 11.13
C LYS A 187 -11.35 -3.49 11.72
N ASN A 188 -10.81 -2.28 11.84
CA ASN A 188 -11.57 -1.12 12.34
C ASN A 188 -12.71 -0.72 11.39
N ASN A 189 -12.61 -1.07 10.11
CA ASN A 189 -13.70 -0.88 9.16
C ASN A 189 -14.91 -1.79 9.43
N ILE A 190 -14.65 -3.04 9.84
CA ILE A 190 -15.72 -4.02 10.10
C ILE A 190 -16.55 -3.60 11.32
N GLN A 191 -15.93 -3.07 12.37
CA GLN A 191 -16.65 -2.64 13.57
C GLN A 191 -17.53 -1.40 13.35
N ASN A 192 -17.11 -0.45 12.51
CA ASN A 192 -17.93 0.72 12.17
C ASN A 192 -19.03 0.41 11.13
N SER A 193 -18.86 -0.62 10.30
CA SER A 193 -19.86 -1.01 9.29
C SER A 193 -21.12 -1.70 9.87
N PHE A 194 -21.10 -2.10 11.14
CA PHE A 194 -22.26 -2.69 11.84
C PHE A 194 -23.01 -1.70 12.76
N ALA A 195 -22.48 -0.50 12.98
CA ALA A 195 -23.06 0.44 13.93
C ALA A 195 -24.08 1.42 13.33
N ASP A 196 -24.01 1.78 12.04
CA ASP A 196 -24.97 2.74 11.47
C ASP A 196 -25.16 2.55 9.96
N CYS A 197 -26.23 1.85 9.56
CA CYS A 197 -26.80 1.97 8.22
C CYS A 197 -28.30 1.61 8.21
N PRO A 198 -29.20 2.52 8.66
CA PRO A 198 -30.56 2.54 8.16
C PRO A 198 -30.61 3.43 6.89
N MET A 199 -30.84 2.78 5.75
CA MET A 199 -31.46 3.32 4.52
C MET A 199 -30.86 4.57 3.83
N GLY A 200 -30.40 4.36 2.61
CA GLY A 200 -30.19 5.41 1.60
C GLY A 200 -30.42 4.88 0.19
N SER A 201 -31.61 4.34 -0.07
CA SER A 201 -32.07 4.01 -1.42
C SER A 201 -32.05 5.25 -2.31
N ILE A 202 -31.07 5.34 -3.21
CA ILE A 202 -31.07 6.31 -4.30
C ILE A 202 -32.14 5.88 -5.30
N ILE A 203 -33.35 6.41 -5.14
CA ILE A 203 -34.42 6.33 -6.14
C ILE A 203 -34.05 7.28 -7.29
N PHE A 204 -33.67 6.71 -8.42
CA PHE A 204 -33.61 7.43 -9.69
C PHE A 204 -35.03 7.88 -10.05
N SER A 205 -35.30 9.18 -9.94
CA SER A 205 -36.54 9.78 -10.41
C SER A 205 -36.49 9.91 -11.93
N ASP A 206 -37.18 8.98 -12.59
CA ASP A 206 -37.36 8.91 -14.04
C ASP A 206 -38.34 10.00 -14.48
N GLN A 207 -37.83 11.14 -14.98
CA GLN A 207 -38.68 12.18 -15.56
C GLN A 207 -39.10 11.78 -16.98
N LYS A 208 -40.21 11.04 -17.09
CA LYS A 208 -40.95 10.92 -18.35
C LYS A 208 -41.83 12.14 -18.58
N LYS A 209 -41.39 12.93 -19.58
CA LYS A 209 -42.18 13.86 -20.38
C LYS A 209 -43.59 13.33 -20.66
N LYS A 210 -44.62 14.13 -20.41
CA LYS A 210 -45.88 14.07 -21.14
C LYS A 210 -46.07 15.36 -21.92
N LYS A 211 -46.35 15.18 -23.22
CA LYS A 211 -47.01 16.15 -24.09
C LYS A 211 -48.47 16.29 -23.67
#